data_AF-A0A4Q7QGZ1-F1
#
_entry.id   AF-A0A4Q7QGZ1-F1
#
_cell.length_a   1.000
_cell.length_b   1.000
_cell.length_c   1.000
_cell.angle_alpha   90.00
_cell.angle_beta   90.00
_cell.angle_gamma   90.00
#
_symmetry.space_group_name_H-M   'P 1'
#
loop_
_entity.id
_entity.type
_entity.pdbx_description
1 polymer ?
#
loop_
_entity_poly.entity_id
_entity_poly.type
_entity_poly.pdbx_seq_one_letter_code
_entity_poly.pdbx_strand_id
1 'polypeptide(L)'
;MTTLRREIDRWEADLGNLAETSSSDSWFLEERRLAEAQHTLVAFRGHILPLLTAQPPYDAVAAEIEHLLEGLEGDRNELFRTVHSSASHQQIAETVAALRALSRVAVRIHAPVADVH
;
A
#
# COMPACT_ATOMS: atom_id res chain seq x y z
N MET A 1 21.02 -2.34 -1.06
CA MET A 1 19.53 -2.39 -1.10
C MET A 1 19.05 -2.66 0.31
N THR A 2 18.17 -1.83 0.86
CA THR A 2 17.84 -1.86 2.29
C THR A 2 16.56 -2.66 2.54
N THR A 3 16.37 -3.13 3.78
CA THR A 3 15.21 -3.97 4.14
C THR A 3 13.90 -3.28 3.81
N LEU A 4 13.77 -1.98 4.11
CA LEU A 4 12.59 -1.17 3.77
C LEU A 4 12.32 -1.15 2.26
N ARG A 5 13.36 -0.90 1.44
CA ARG A 5 13.23 -0.90 -0.01
C ARG A 5 12.76 -2.26 -0.54
N ARG A 6 13.31 -3.35 0.00
CA ARG A 6 12.93 -4.72 -0.39
C ARG A 6 11.46 -5.02 -0.08
N GLU A 7 10.98 -4.65 1.11
CA GLU A 7 9.58 -4.89 1.47
C GLU A 7 8.61 -4.06 0.62
N ILE A 8 8.98 -2.81 0.29
CA ILE A 8 8.21 -1.97 -0.64
C ILE A 8 8.19 -2.58 -2.06
N ASP A 9 9.35 -2.97 -2.59
CA ASP A 9 9.46 -3.57 -3.92
C ASP A 9 8.65 -4.88 -4.01
N ARG A 10 8.68 -5.69 -2.94
CA ARG A 10 7.87 -6.92 -2.84
C ARG A 10 6.38 -6.61 -2.87
N TRP A 11 5.92 -5.67 -2.06
CA TRP A 11 4.51 -5.28 -2.05
C TRP A 11 4.05 -4.73 -3.41
N GLU A 12 4.87 -3.89 -4.08
CA GLU A 12 4.55 -3.39 -5.42
C GLU A 12 4.42 -4.53 -6.44
N ALA A 13 5.32 -5.52 -6.37
CA ALA A 13 5.27 -6.70 -7.22
C ALA A 13 4.03 -7.56 -6.94
N ASP A 14 3.67 -7.77 -5.67
CA ASP A 14 2.48 -8.52 -5.27
C ASP A 14 1.20 -7.85 -5.82
N LEU A 15 1.12 -6.51 -5.78
CA LEU A 15 0.00 -5.79 -6.40
C LEU A 15 -0.02 -5.89 -7.93
N GLY A 16 1.15 -5.93 -8.57
CA GLY A 16 1.26 -6.18 -10.00
C GLY A 16 0.71 -7.56 -10.37
N ASN A 17 1.13 -8.59 -9.64
CA ASN A 17 0.66 -9.97 -9.82
C ASN A 17 -0.85 -10.11 -9.63
N LEU A 18 -1.43 -9.39 -8.65
CA LEU A 18 -2.89 -9.36 -8.45
C LEU A 18 -3.61 -8.74 -9.65
N ALA A 19 -3.08 -7.63 -10.19
CA ALA A 19 -3.67 -6.98 -11.35
C ALA A 19 -3.61 -7.88 -12.60
N GLU A 20 -2.49 -8.56 -12.82
CA GLU A 20 -2.30 -9.49 -13.94
C GLU A 20 -3.23 -10.71 -13.81
N THR A 21 -3.23 -11.38 -12.66
CA THR A 21 -4.11 -12.54 -12.37
C THR A 21 -5.58 -12.17 -12.50
N SER A 22 -5.98 -11.00 -11.98
CA SER A 22 -7.38 -10.55 -12.10
C SER A 22 -7.82 -10.36 -13.55
N SER A 23 -6.89 -9.98 -14.44
CA SER A 23 -7.15 -9.78 -15.86
C SER A 23 -7.23 -11.11 -16.61
N SER A 24 -6.47 -12.13 -16.20
CA SER A 24 -6.53 -13.48 -16.80
C SER A 24 -7.75 -14.27 -16.33
N ASP A 25 -8.10 -14.16 -15.05
CA ASP A 25 -9.06 -15.04 -14.39
C ASP A 25 -10.49 -14.45 -14.35
N SER A 26 -10.72 -13.35 -15.07
CA SER A 26 -12.03 -12.67 -15.16
C SER A 26 -12.63 -12.28 -13.80
N TRP A 27 -11.79 -11.79 -12.88
CA TRP A 27 -12.24 -11.39 -11.54
C TRP A 27 -13.22 -10.21 -11.59
N PHE A 28 -14.17 -10.22 -10.65
CA PHE A 28 -14.98 -9.04 -10.40
C PHE A 28 -14.12 -7.90 -9.84
N LEU A 29 -14.48 -6.65 -10.15
CA LEU A 29 -13.73 -5.47 -9.69
C LEU A 29 -13.69 -5.43 -8.16
N GLU A 30 -14.80 -5.82 -7.54
CA GLU A 30 -15.02 -6.01 -6.11
C GLU A 30 -13.97 -6.94 -5.50
N GLU A 31 -13.80 -8.14 -6.07
CA GLU A 31 -12.86 -9.15 -5.59
C GLU A 31 -11.42 -8.66 -5.72
N ARG A 32 -11.09 -8.00 -6.83
CA ARG A 32 -9.78 -7.39 -7.03
C ARG A 32 -9.50 -6.31 -5.99
N ARG A 33 -10.44 -5.39 -5.74
CA ARG A 33 -10.26 -4.31 -4.77
C ARG A 33 -10.17 -4.84 -3.34
N LEU A 34 -10.94 -5.86 -3.01
CA LEU A 34 -10.84 -6.53 -1.73
C LEU A 34 -9.45 -7.16 -1.54
N ALA A 35 -8.95 -7.86 -2.54
CA ALA A 35 -7.62 -8.47 -2.51
C ALA A 35 -6.50 -7.41 -2.40
N GLU A 36 -6.56 -6.34 -3.20
CA GLU A 36 -5.59 -5.23 -3.13
C GLU A 36 -5.54 -4.59 -1.73
N ALA A 37 -6.71 -4.34 -1.12
CA ALA A 37 -6.79 -3.77 0.22
C ALA A 37 -6.24 -4.74 1.28
N GLN A 38 -6.61 -6.02 1.20
CA GLN A 38 -6.12 -7.07 2.11
C GLN A 38 -4.59 -7.19 2.05
N HIS A 39 -4.02 -7.33 0.85
CA HIS A 39 -2.58 -7.46 0.65
C HIS A 39 -1.82 -6.23 1.13
N THR A 40 -2.36 -5.04 0.85
CA THR A 40 -1.74 -3.78 1.29
C THR A 40 -1.73 -3.66 2.81
N LEU A 41 -2.84 -3.95 3.49
CA LEU A 41 -2.92 -3.91 4.95
C LEU A 41 -1.94 -4.88 5.61
N VAL A 42 -1.84 -6.11 5.09
CA VAL A 42 -0.91 -7.12 5.61
C VAL A 42 0.54 -6.68 5.41
N ALA A 43 0.90 -6.25 4.20
CA ALA A 43 2.26 -5.83 3.91
C ALA A 43 2.70 -4.64 4.78
N PHE A 44 1.85 -3.62 4.88
CA PHE A 44 2.21 -2.41 5.61
C PHE A 44 2.25 -2.61 7.11
N ARG A 45 1.21 -3.21 7.71
CA ARG A 45 1.17 -3.40 9.17
C ARG A 45 2.19 -4.43 9.65
N GLY A 46 2.41 -5.49 8.87
CA GLY A 46 3.33 -6.56 9.24
C GLY A 46 4.80 -6.24 9.01
N HIS A 47 5.12 -5.43 7.99
CA HIS A 47 6.50 -5.31 7.51
C HIS A 47 6.97 -3.87 7.30
N ILE A 48 6.20 -3.03 6.58
CA ILE A 48 6.70 -1.71 6.16
C ILE A 48 6.63 -0.68 7.30
N LEU A 49 5.49 -0.55 7.97
CA LEU A 49 5.29 0.44 9.04
C LEU A 49 6.25 0.23 10.22
N PRO A 50 6.49 -1.01 10.72
CA PRO A 50 7.50 -1.26 11.76
C PRO A 50 8.92 -0.82 11.35
N LEU A 51 9.28 -0.95 10.07
CA LEU A 51 10.59 -0.50 9.59
C LEU A 51 10.70 1.03 9.52
N LEU A 52 9.61 1.71 9.19
CA LEU A 52 9.55 3.17 9.19
C LEU A 52 9.62 3.74 10.60
N THR A 53 8.84 3.19 11.54
CA THR A 53 8.79 3.71 12.92
C THR A 53 10.05 3.41 13.72
N ALA A 54 10.82 2.39 13.34
CA ALA A 54 12.08 2.05 14.00
C ALA A 54 13.24 3.02 13.70
N GLN A 55 13.13 3.90 12.70
CA GLN A 55 14.25 4.71 12.23
C GLN A 55 13.80 6.14 11.86
N PRO A 56 14.45 7.19 12.41
CA PRO A 56 14.34 8.54 11.84
C PRO A 56 14.90 8.57 10.40
N PRO A 57 14.41 9.45 9.52
CA PRO A 57 13.46 10.55 9.77
C PRO A 57 12.05 10.25 9.24
N TYR A 58 11.52 9.04 9.41
CA TYR A 58 10.25 8.64 8.79
C TYR A 58 9.00 8.95 9.60
N ASP A 59 9.09 9.57 10.79
CA ASP A 59 7.95 9.72 11.72
C ASP A 59 6.71 10.32 11.05
N ALA A 60 6.87 11.41 10.27
CA ALA A 60 5.77 12.05 9.56
C ALA A 60 5.18 11.16 8.45
N VAL A 61 6.03 10.40 7.74
CA VAL A 61 5.61 9.48 6.68
C VAL A 61 4.90 8.27 7.28
N ALA A 62 5.39 7.77 8.42
CA ALA A 62 4.80 6.66 9.15
C ALA A 62 3.40 7.02 9.67
N ALA A 63 3.22 8.22 10.24
CA ALA A 63 1.93 8.69 10.73
C ALA A 63 0.90 8.83 9.59
N GLU A 64 1.29 9.39 8.45
CA GLU A 64 0.39 9.50 7.29
C GLU A 64 0.03 8.13 6.71
N ILE A 65 0.99 7.22 6.63
CA ILE A 65 0.74 5.83 6.21
C ILE A 65 -0.24 5.16 7.17
N GLU A 66 -0.06 5.30 8.48
CA GLU A 66 -0.95 4.72 9.48
C GLU A 66 -2.38 5.22 9.31
N HIS A 67 -2.57 6.53 9.13
CA HIS A 67 -3.88 7.12 8.87
C HIS A 67 -4.56 6.55 7.60
N LEU A 68 -3.81 6.42 6.51
CA LEU A 68 -4.31 5.83 5.27
C LEU A 68 -4.68 4.34 5.43
N LEU A 69 -3.95 3.58 6.25
CA LEU A 69 -4.25 2.18 6.50
C LEU A 69 -5.53 2.01 7.34
N GLU A 70 -5.82 2.92 8.26
CA GLU A 70 -7.10 2.94 8.99
C GLU A 70 -8.27 3.16 8.03
N GLY A 71 -8.16 4.15 7.11
CA GLY A 71 -9.14 4.40 6.07
C GLY A 71 -9.35 3.19 5.15
N LEU A 72 -8.25 2.60 4.67
CA LEU A 72 -8.28 1.42 3.80
C LEU A 72 -8.97 0.21 4.45
N GLU A 73 -8.74 0.00 5.75
CA GLU A 73 -9.43 -1.03 6.52
C GLU A 73 -10.94 -0.77 6.61
N GLY A 74 -11.34 0.49 6.81
CA GLY A 74 -12.73 0.92 6.77
C GLY A 74 -13.39 0.58 5.44
N ASP A 75 -12.78 1.01 4.33
CA ASP A 75 -13.32 0.79 2.98
C ASP A 75 -13.37 -0.67 2.60
N ARG A 76 -12.34 -1.45 2.95
CA ARG A 76 -12.33 -2.91 2.77
C ARG A 76 -13.48 -3.58 3.54
N ASN A 77 -13.67 -3.20 4.80
CA ASN A 77 -14.74 -3.75 5.62
C ASN A 77 -16.12 -3.40 5.08
N GLU A 78 -16.27 -2.19 4.54
CA GLU A 78 -17.50 -1.75 3.89
C GLU A 78 -17.75 -2.54 2.61
N LEU A 79 -16.75 -2.67 1.75
CA LEU A 79 -16.84 -3.46 0.53
C LEU A 79 -17.21 -4.93 0.81
N PHE A 80 -16.64 -5.51 1.86
CA PHE A 80 -17.00 -6.87 2.31
C PHE A 80 -18.47 -6.97 2.76
N ARG A 81 -19.03 -5.92 3.38
CA ARG A 81 -20.41 -5.90 3.89
C ARG A 81 -21.45 -5.60 2.81
N THR A 82 -21.17 -4.66 1.92
CA THR A 82 -22.17 -4.14 0.96
C THR A 82 -21.96 -4.61 -0.47
N VAL A 83 -20.88 -5.35 -0.74
CA VAL A 83 -20.52 -6.08 -1.98
C VAL A 83 -20.46 -5.22 -3.26
N HIS A 84 -21.04 -4.01 -3.32
CA HIS A 84 -21.15 -3.23 -4.57
C HIS A 84 -21.05 -1.70 -4.36
N SER A 85 -20.45 -1.23 -3.27
CA SER A 85 -20.25 0.22 -3.08
C SER A 85 -19.18 0.74 -4.05
N SER A 86 -19.60 1.36 -5.15
CA SER A 86 -18.70 1.99 -6.13
C SER A 86 -17.81 3.06 -5.51
N ALA A 87 -18.28 3.72 -4.44
CA ALA A 87 -17.50 4.66 -3.66
C ALA A 87 -16.31 3.97 -2.98
N SER A 88 -16.53 2.82 -2.34
CA SER A 88 -15.48 2.04 -1.67
C SER A 88 -14.44 1.51 -2.68
N HIS A 89 -14.84 1.14 -3.90
CA HIS A 89 -13.89 0.77 -4.94
C HIS A 89 -12.92 1.89 -5.31
N GLN A 90 -13.44 3.11 -5.47
CA GLN A 90 -12.64 4.27 -5.80
C GLN A 90 -11.72 4.65 -4.65
N GLN A 91 -12.26 4.69 -3.42
CA GLN A 91 -11.49 5.05 -2.23
C GLN A 91 -10.35 4.05 -1.95
N ILE A 92 -10.57 2.74 -2.14
CA ILE A 92 -9.50 1.73 -2.06
C ILE A 92 -8.41 2.02 -3.10
N ALA A 93 -8.78 2.29 -4.35
CA ALA A 93 -7.80 2.55 -5.42
C ALA A 93 -6.97 3.81 -5.15
N GLU A 94 -7.61 4.88 -4.70
CA GLU A 94 -6.96 6.14 -4.34
C GLU A 94 -6.03 5.97 -3.14
N THR A 95 -6.48 5.27 -2.10
CA THR A 95 -5.69 5.01 -0.90
C THR A 95 -4.45 4.16 -1.21
N VAL A 96 -4.59 3.11 -2.03
CA VAL A 96 -3.44 2.30 -2.49
C VAL A 96 -2.47 3.15 -3.33
N ALA A 97 -2.97 4.06 -4.17
CA ALA A 97 -2.11 4.97 -4.93
C ALA A 97 -1.35 5.97 -4.03
N ALA A 98 -2.01 6.51 -3.01
CA ALA A 98 -1.39 7.38 -2.01
C ALA A 98 -0.28 6.65 -1.23
N LEU A 99 -0.55 5.41 -0.80
CA LEU A 99 0.45 4.55 -0.14
C LEU A 99 1.66 4.30 -1.06
N ARG A 100 1.45 4.04 -2.36
CA ARG A 100 2.57 3.91 -3.33
C ARG A 100 3.40 5.19 -3.45
N ALA A 101 2.76 6.36 -3.39
CA ALA A 101 3.46 7.64 -3.45
C ALA A 101 4.33 7.85 -2.19
N LEU A 102 3.76 7.59 -1.01
CA LEU A 102 4.47 7.73 0.27
C LEU A 102 5.60 6.73 0.42
N SER A 103 5.42 5.47 0.01
CA SER A 103 6.50 4.48 0.00
C SER A 103 7.66 4.89 -0.91
N ARG A 104 7.38 5.50 -2.07
CA ARG A 104 8.43 6.06 -2.94
C ARG A 104 9.17 7.22 -2.29
N VAL A 105 8.46 8.07 -1.54
CA VAL A 105 9.10 9.15 -0.74
C VAL A 105 10.00 8.55 0.35
N ALA A 106 9.51 7.55 1.10
CA ALA A 106 10.29 6.88 2.13
C ALA A 106 11.60 6.28 1.59
N VAL A 107 11.54 5.64 0.42
CA VAL A 107 12.75 5.13 -0.25
C VAL A 107 13.71 6.25 -0.65
N ARG A 108 13.22 7.38 -1.16
CA ARG A 108 14.07 8.50 -1.59
C ARG A 108 14.76 9.18 -0.42
N ILE A 109 14.08 9.31 0.72
CA ILE A 109 14.69 9.80 1.97
C ILE A 109 15.83 8.87 2.39
N HIS A 110 15.66 7.56 2.19
CA HIS A 110 16.66 6.57 2.56
C HIS A 110 17.86 6.47 1.61
N ALA A 111 17.67 6.82 0.33
CA ALA A 111 18.79 6.97 -0.58
C ALA A 111 19.61 8.16 -0.07
N PRO A 112 20.89 7.98 0.32
CA PRO A 112 21.72 9.13 0.65
C PRO A 112 21.70 10.05 -0.57
N VAL A 113 21.70 11.37 -0.33
CA VAL A 113 22.02 12.38 -1.34
C VAL A 113 23.45 12.09 -1.82
N ALA A 114 23.59 11.09 -2.68
CA ALA A 114 24.78 10.80 -3.44
C ALA A 114 24.61 11.55 -4.77
N ASP A 115 25.59 12.39 -5.07
CA ASP A 115 25.76 13.18 -6.28
C ASP A 115 24.95 14.48 -6.41
N VAL A 116 25.38 15.48 -5.64
CA VAL A 116 25.60 16.82 -6.22
C VAL A 116 27.02 17.26 -5.85
N HIS A 117 27.98 16.90 -6.70
CA HIS A 117 29.31 17.50 -6.76
C HIS A 117 29.46 18.25 -8.09
#